data_AF-A0A1H1X5C3-F1
#
_entry.id   AF-A0A1H1X5C3-F1
#
_cell.length_a   1.000
_cell.length_b   1.000
_cell.length_c   1.000
_cell.angle_alpha   90.00
_cell.angle_beta   90.00
_cell.angle_gamma   90.00
#
_symmetry.space_group_name_H-M   'P 1'
#
loop_
_entity.id
_entity.type
_entity.pdbx_description
1 polymer ?
#
loop_
_entity_poly.entity_id
_entity_poly.type
_entity_poly.pdbx_seq_one_letter_code
_entity_poly.pdbx_strand_id
1 'polypeptide(L)'
;MILTSILSFLGCKGKNESNKEKSEMDLLIEKSVDEFENRKIHEKLSPEIFETIPDDKLEQAIMDNIDTNFENGEQYTLEKISKLTKGQQAVFSTWWLEAEVNNGGFNQFYFNSSGQFSEMAEIGFKTIGAEKFSELTLRANNIFTENKERLEEFDDGTMESFSESYKDNPLNDLDTEFYNLYDSENISDLRIKYIRENINKFTTE
;
A
#
# COMPACT_ATOMS: atom_id res chain seq x y z
N MET A 1 -13.10 3.83 -1.70
CA MET A 1 -12.77 5.14 -2.31
C MET A 1 -11.28 5.31 -2.66
N ILE A 2 -10.49 4.22 -2.69
CA ILE A 2 -9.03 4.30 -2.85
C ILE A 2 -8.58 3.97 -4.29
N LEU A 3 -9.33 3.14 -5.04
CA LEU A 3 -9.04 2.98 -6.48
C LEU A 3 -9.24 4.25 -7.29
N THR A 4 -10.10 5.15 -6.84
CA THR A 4 -10.29 6.45 -7.50
C THR A 4 -9.04 7.33 -7.40
N SER A 5 -8.24 7.21 -6.35
CA SER A 5 -7.03 8.03 -6.17
C SER A 5 -5.85 7.51 -7.00
N ILE A 6 -5.73 6.19 -7.16
CA ILE A 6 -4.64 5.59 -7.97
C ILE A 6 -4.89 5.79 -9.48
N LEU A 7 -6.15 5.88 -9.92
CA LEU A 7 -6.52 6.20 -11.31
C LEU A 7 -6.58 7.71 -11.63
N SER A 8 -6.35 8.59 -10.66
CA SER A 8 -6.46 10.04 -10.86
C SER A 8 -5.36 10.64 -11.76
N PHE A 9 -4.30 9.89 -12.08
CA PHE A 9 -3.18 10.37 -12.91
C PHE A 9 -3.40 10.32 -14.43
N LEU A 10 -4.57 9.89 -14.94
CA LEU A 10 -4.88 9.86 -16.38
C LEU A 10 -6.13 10.67 -16.77
N GLY A 11 -6.47 11.69 -15.97
CA GLY A 11 -7.78 12.35 -16.01
C GLY A 11 -7.88 13.75 -16.64
N CYS A 12 -6.95 14.23 -17.47
CA CYS A 12 -7.20 15.44 -18.26
C CYS A 12 -8.15 15.16 -19.43
N LYS A 13 -9.44 14.92 -19.16
CA LYS A 13 -10.46 14.83 -20.21
C LYS A 13 -10.89 16.23 -20.66
N GLY A 14 -10.16 16.75 -21.63
CA GLY A 14 -10.73 17.69 -22.60
C GLY A 14 -11.94 17.04 -23.27
N LYS A 15 -13.10 17.71 -23.21
CA LYS A 15 -14.29 17.34 -23.97
C LYS A 15 -14.01 17.49 -25.46
N ASN A 16 -13.73 16.37 -26.12
CA ASN A 16 -14.14 16.02 -27.48
C ASN A 16 -13.24 14.88 -27.94
N GLU A 17 -13.74 13.64 -28.01
CA GLU A 17 -13.29 12.72 -29.05
C GLU A 17 -14.33 11.65 -29.34
N SER A 18 -14.59 11.52 -30.63
CA SER A 18 -15.44 10.59 -31.36
C SER A 18 -15.17 9.12 -31.06
N ASN A 19 -16.12 8.23 -31.40
CA ASN A 19 -15.99 6.76 -31.52
C ASN A 19 -14.59 6.33 -32.00
N LYS A 20 -13.66 6.16 -31.08
CA LYS A 20 -12.34 5.57 -31.30
C LYS A 20 -12.49 4.11 -30.90
N GLU A 21 -12.09 3.19 -31.77
CA GLU A 21 -11.95 1.78 -31.39
C GLU A 21 -11.05 1.70 -30.16
N LYS A 22 -11.51 0.99 -29.13
CA LYS A 22 -10.74 0.80 -27.90
C LYS A 22 -9.44 0.08 -28.23
N SER A 23 -8.33 0.60 -27.72
CA SER A 23 -7.05 -0.09 -27.84
C SER A 23 -7.05 -1.38 -27.00
N GLU A 24 -6.11 -2.27 -27.25
CA GLU A 24 -5.90 -3.46 -26.41
C GLU A 24 -5.66 -3.07 -24.94
N MET A 25 -4.93 -1.97 -24.71
CA MET A 25 -4.71 -1.43 -23.37
C MET A 25 -6.01 -0.98 -22.71
N ASP A 26 -6.89 -0.29 -23.43
CA ASP A 26 -8.19 0.13 -22.89
C ASP A 26 -9.04 -1.07 -22.46
N LEU A 27 -9.04 -2.14 -23.28
CA LEU A 27 -9.76 -3.37 -22.98
C LEU A 27 -9.19 -4.10 -21.75
N LEU A 28 -7.85 -4.11 -21.59
CA LEU A 28 -7.19 -4.69 -20.42
C LEU A 28 -7.50 -3.91 -19.15
N ILE A 29 -7.48 -2.57 -19.21
CA ILE A 29 -7.84 -1.70 -18.08
C ILE A 29 -9.30 -1.94 -17.69
N GLU A 30 -10.22 -1.93 -18.65
CA GLU A 30 -11.64 -2.19 -18.40
C GLU A 30 -11.86 -3.56 -17.78
N LYS A 31 -11.22 -4.60 -18.32
CA LYS A 31 -11.29 -5.94 -17.74
C LYS A 31 -10.75 -5.97 -16.30
N SER A 32 -9.64 -5.29 -16.02
CA SER A 32 -9.07 -5.22 -14.67
C SER A 32 -9.98 -4.49 -13.69
N VAL A 33 -10.64 -3.42 -14.13
CA VAL A 33 -11.63 -2.69 -13.32
C VAL A 33 -12.85 -3.56 -13.06
N ASP A 34 -13.38 -4.21 -14.10
CA ASP A 34 -14.53 -5.12 -13.98
C ASP A 34 -14.21 -6.30 -13.04
N GLU A 35 -13.03 -6.92 -13.16
CA GLU A 35 -12.57 -7.98 -12.26
C GLU A 35 -12.48 -7.48 -10.81
N PHE A 36 -11.97 -6.27 -10.61
CA PHE A 36 -11.87 -5.67 -9.28
C PHE A 36 -13.25 -5.39 -8.69
N GLU A 37 -14.16 -4.73 -9.41
CA GLU A 37 -15.49 -4.38 -8.92
C GLU A 37 -16.35 -5.61 -8.60
N ASN A 38 -16.18 -6.69 -9.36
CA ASN A 38 -16.94 -7.93 -9.20
C ASN A 38 -16.21 -9.00 -8.35
N ARG A 39 -15.07 -8.67 -7.74
CA ARG A 39 -14.31 -9.61 -6.91
C ARG A 39 -15.11 -10.05 -5.69
N LYS A 40 -14.88 -11.27 -5.23
CA LYS A 40 -15.49 -11.79 -4.00
C LYS A 40 -14.79 -11.20 -2.77
N ILE A 41 -15.54 -10.48 -1.95
CA ILE A 41 -15.08 -10.01 -0.65
C ILE A 41 -15.34 -11.08 0.40
N HIS A 42 -14.32 -11.43 1.17
CA HIS A 42 -14.39 -12.41 2.25
C HIS A 42 -14.44 -11.70 3.60
N GLU A 43 -15.64 -11.49 4.16
CA GLU A 43 -15.79 -10.90 5.51
C GLU A 43 -15.10 -11.73 6.60
N LYS A 44 -15.03 -13.05 6.38
CA LYS A 44 -14.28 -13.97 7.22
C LYS A 44 -13.34 -14.82 6.39
N LEU A 45 -12.14 -15.03 6.92
CA LEU A 45 -11.12 -15.90 6.35
C LEU A 45 -11.00 -17.18 7.17
N SER A 46 -10.96 -18.32 6.47
CA SER A 46 -10.72 -19.64 7.04
C SER A 46 -9.65 -20.38 6.22
N PRO A 47 -9.01 -21.43 6.75
CA PRO A 47 -8.07 -22.25 6.00
C PRO A 47 -8.63 -22.76 4.67
N GLU A 48 -9.89 -23.19 4.65
CA GLU A 48 -10.56 -23.69 3.43
C GLU A 48 -10.76 -22.58 2.40
N ILE A 49 -11.04 -21.35 2.84
CA ILE A 49 -11.12 -20.20 1.93
C ILE A 49 -9.75 -19.94 1.31
N PHE A 50 -8.68 -19.97 2.10
CA PHE A 50 -7.31 -19.75 1.59
C PHE A 50 -6.94 -20.75 0.50
N GLU A 51 -7.30 -22.03 0.63
CA GLU A 51 -7.04 -23.04 -0.40
C GLU A 51 -7.67 -22.71 -1.77
N THR A 52 -8.73 -21.90 -1.79
CA THR A 52 -9.46 -21.55 -3.02
C THR A 52 -9.02 -20.24 -3.67
N ILE A 53 -8.40 -19.33 -2.92
CA ILE A 53 -7.95 -18.04 -3.44
C ILE A 53 -6.66 -18.28 -4.22
N PRO A 54 -6.54 -17.86 -5.49
CA PRO A 54 -5.27 -17.97 -6.23
C PRO A 54 -4.26 -16.91 -5.75
N ASP A 55 -2.96 -17.17 -5.93
CA ASP A 55 -1.89 -16.32 -5.39
C ASP A 55 -1.97 -14.86 -5.87
N ASP A 56 -2.32 -14.64 -7.14
CA ASP A 56 -2.46 -13.31 -7.76
C ASP A 56 -3.63 -12.48 -7.21
N LYS A 57 -4.54 -13.11 -6.46
CA LYS A 57 -5.67 -12.45 -5.79
C LYS A 57 -5.54 -12.44 -4.27
N LEU A 58 -4.50 -13.09 -3.73
CA LEU A 58 -4.39 -13.36 -2.30
C LEU A 58 -4.20 -12.09 -1.48
N GLU A 59 -3.31 -11.19 -1.91
CA GLU A 59 -3.05 -9.93 -1.22
C GLU A 59 -4.31 -9.04 -1.20
N GLN A 60 -4.98 -8.92 -2.35
CA GLN A 60 -6.23 -8.16 -2.45
C GLN A 60 -7.31 -8.74 -1.54
N ALA A 61 -7.44 -10.07 -1.45
CA ALA A 61 -8.41 -10.70 -0.55
C ALA A 61 -8.12 -10.41 0.94
N ILE A 62 -6.85 -10.30 1.34
CA ILE A 62 -6.48 -9.85 2.70
C ILE A 62 -6.86 -8.38 2.90
N MET A 63 -6.54 -7.50 1.95
CA MET A 63 -6.90 -6.07 2.04
C MET A 63 -8.42 -5.87 2.10
N ASP A 64 -9.17 -6.60 1.29
CA ASP A 64 -10.64 -6.59 1.29
C ASP A 64 -11.21 -7.05 2.63
N ASN A 65 -10.64 -8.11 3.23
CA ASN A 65 -11.04 -8.58 4.55
C ASN A 65 -10.72 -7.56 5.65
N ILE A 66 -9.60 -6.84 5.54
CA ILE A 66 -9.29 -5.75 6.46
C ILE A 66 -10.32 -4.64 6.34
N ASP A 67 -10.68 -4.25 5.11
CA ASP A 67 -11.65 -3.20 4.82
C ASP A 67 -13.04 -3.48 5.40
N THR A 68 -13.43 -4.74 5.59
CA THR A 68 -14.73 -5.06 6.24
C THR A 68 -14.81 -4.63 7.71
N ASN A 69 -13.68 -4.25 8.33
CA ASN A 69 -13.63 -3.70 9.70
C ASN A 69 -13.85 -2.18 9.75
N PHE A 70 -14.04 -1.54 8.60
CA PHE A 70 -14.15 -0.09 8.46
C PHE A 70 -15.47 0.30 7.78
N GLU A 71 -16.01 1.44 8.16
CA GLU A 71 -17.15 2.01 7.44
C GLU A 71 -16.71 2.52 6.05
N ASN A 72 -17.63 2.58 5.09
CA ASN A 72 -17.29 3.05 3.75
C ASN A 72 -16.77 4.50 3.79
N GLY A 73 -15.52 4.70 3.39
CA GLY A 73 -14.86 6.01 3.39
C GLY A 73 -14.24 6.38 4.74
N GLU A 74 -14.30 5.50 5.74
CA GLU A 74 -13.55 5.68 6.98
C GLU A 74 -12.04 5.59 6.71
N GLN A 75 -11.27 6.44 7.37
CA GLN A 75 -9.82 6.39 7.32
C GLN A 75 -9.26 5.27 8.20
N TYR A 76 -8.21 4.61 7.72
CA TYR A 76 -7.45 3.71 8.57
C TYR A 76 -6.72 4.49 9.65
N THR A 77 -6.85 4.04 10.90
CA THR A 77 -6.12 4.59 12.03
C THR A 77 -5.20 3.54 12.62
N LEU A 78 -4.06 3.98 13.18
CA LEU A 78 -3.13 3.12 13.89
C LEU A 78 -3.82 2.33 14.99
N GLU A 79 -4.77 2.96 15.71
CA GLU A 79 -5.54 2.29 16.76
C GLU A 79 -6.36 1.11 16.24
N LYS A 80 -7.08 1.29 15.13
CA LYS A 80 -7.91 0.22 14.55
C LYS A 80 -7.06 -0.88 13.93
N ILE A 81 -6.06 -0.51 13.14
CA ILE A 81 -5.16 -1.48 12.49
C ILE A 81 -4.37 -2.30 13.53
N SER A 82 -3.96 -1.68 14.65
CA SER A 82 -3.24 -2.39 15.73
C SER A 82 -4.07 -3.47 16.42
N LYS A 83 -5.40 -3.48 16.27
CA LYS A 83 -6.31 -4.51 16.82
C LYS A 83 -6.46 -5.73 15.89
N LEU A 84 -6.04 -5.62 14.64
CA LEU A 84 -6.06 -6.72 13.67
C LEU A 84 -5.03 -7.80 14.05
N THR A 85 -5.05 -8.95 13.36
CA THR A 85 -4.04 -9.98 13.61
C THR A 85 -2.65 -9.49 13.22
N LYS A 86 -1.59 -10.09 13.80
CA LYS A 86 -0.20 -9.74 13.42
C LYS A 86 0.11 -10.05 11.95
N GLY A 87 -0.57 -11.03 11.35
CA GLY A 87 -0.47 -11.29 9.92
C GLY A 87 -1.07 -10.15 9.09
N GLN A 88 -2.28 -9.71 9.42
CA GLN A 88 -2.95 -8.58 8.76
C GLN A 88 -2.16 -7.28 8.93
N GLN A 89 -1.64 -6.98 10.13
CA GLN A 89 -0.78 -5.82 10.38
C GLN A 89 0.45 -5.80 9.46
N ALA A 90 1.14 -6.94 9.30
CA ALA A 90 2.32 -7.04 8.46
C ALA A 90 1.99 -6.81 6.97
N VAL A 91 0.94 -7.46 6.46
CA VAL A 91 0.51 -7.31 5.05
C VAL A 91 0.04 -5.88 4.78
N PHE A 92 -0.84 -5.34 5.63
CA PHE A 92 -1.40 -4.00 5.47
C PHE A 92 -0.32 -2.91 5.44
N SER A 93 0.56 -2.91 6.44
CA SER A 93 1.56 -1.84 6.59
C SER A 93 2.61 -1.86 5.48
N THR A 94 3.07 -3.05 5.08
CA THR A 94 4.03 -3.19 3.97
C THR A 94 3.40 -2.90 2.62
N TRP A 95 2.11 -3.24 2.43
CA TRP A 95 1.36 -2.87 1.23
C TRP A 95 1.21 -1.36 1.10
N TRP A 96 0.84 -0.66 2.19
CA TRP A 96 0.72 0.79 2.17
C TRP A 96 2.04 1.51 1.96
N LEU A 97 3.13 1.06 2.60
CA LEU A 97 4.44 1.64 2.36
C LEU A 97 4.86 1.46 0.90
N GLU A 98 4.75 0.24 0.36
CA GLU A 98 5.06 -0.04 -1.05
C GLU A 98 4.22 0.82 -2.01
N ALA A 99 2.91 0.95 -1.75
CA ALA A 99 2.02 1.73 -2.61
C ALA A 99 2.36 3.22 -2.61
N GLU A 100 2.66 3.80 -1.44
CA GLU A 100 3.00 5.22 -1.32
C GLU A 100 4.38 5.51 -1.91
N VAL A 101 5.38 4.66 -1.63
CA VAL A 101 6.74 4.84 -2.15
C VAL A 101 6.75 4.72 -3.68
N ASN A 102 6.04 3.75 -4.26
CA ASN A 102 5.94 3.64 -5.72
C ASN A 102 5.18 4.79 -6.39
N ASN A 103 4.33 5.51 -5.65
CA ASN A 103 3.54 6.62 -6.19
C ASN A 103 4.23 7.99 -6.01
N GLY A 104 4.92 8.21 -4.89
CA GLY A 104 5.56 9.50 -4.57
C GLY A 104 6.73 9.41 -3.60
N GLY A 105 7.36 8.25 -3.46
CA GLY A 105 8.53 8.05 -2.60
C GLY A 105 8.20 8.03 -1.11
N PHE A 106 9.24 7.91 -0.28
CA PHE A 106 9.11 7.96 1.17
C PHE A 106 8.54 9.29 1.65
N ASN A 107 8.79 10.40 0.94
CA ASN A 107 8.16 11.67 1.26
C ASN A 107 6.64 11.55 1.27
N GLN A 108 6.03 10.99 0.22
CA GLN A 108 4.58 10.79 0.17
C GLN A 108 4.08 9.87 1.29
N PHE A 109 4.83 8.80 1.60
CA PHE A 109 4.46 7.90 2.69
C PHE A 109 4.35 8.62 4.04
N TYR A 110 5.34 9.44 4.42
CA TYR A 110 5.32 10.15 5.70
C TYR A 110 4.45 11.41 5.70
N PHE A 111 4.29 12.08 4.56
CA PHE A 111 3.41 13.24 4.42
C PHE A 111 1.93 12.83 4.53
N ASN A 112 1.57 11.69 3.92
CA ASN A 112 0.22 11.16 4.02
C ASN A 112 -0.03 10.50 5.38
N SER A 113 -1.31 10.25 5.69
CA SER A 113 -1.71 9.54 6.91
C SER A 113 -1.12 8.13 7.00
N SER A 114 -0.63 7.56 5.90
CA SER A 114 0.09 6.28 5.85
C SER A 114 1.33 6.24 6.76
N GLY A 115 1.98 7.39 7.01
CA GLY A 115 3.17 7.50 7.86
C GLY A 115 2.96 7.04 9.30
N GLN A 116 1.70 7.03 9.78
CA GLN A 116 1.34 6.49 11.09
C GLN A 116 1.63 4.98 11.23
N PHE A 117 1.80 4.26 10.12
CA PHE A 117 2.09 2.83 10.08
C PHE A 117 3.58 2.52 9.87
N SER A 118 4.46 3.51 9.94
CA SER A 118 5.90 3.40 9.67
C SER A 118 6.64 2.34 10.49
N GLU A 119 6.50 2.34 11.82
CA GLU A 119 7.05 1.30 12.70
C GLU A 119 6.42 -0.08 12.40
N MET A 120 5.12 -0.10 12.08
CA MET A 120 4.42 -1.34 11.74
C MET A 120 4.93 -1.92 10.42
N ALA A 121 5.26 -1.08 9.44
CA ALA A 121 5.80 -1.48 8.15
C ALA A 121 7.21 -2.05 8.28
N GLU A 122 8.07 -1.43 9.11
CA GLU A 122 9.40 -1.96 9.41
C GLU A 122 9.33 -3.39 9.98
N ILE A 123 8.49 -3.59 11.01
CA ILE A 123 8.24 -4.90 11.62
C ILE A 123 7.57 -5.85 10.62
N GLY A 124 6.67 -5.33 9.79
CA GLY A 124 5.96 -6.06 8.75
C GLY A 124 6.91 -6.65 7.71
N PHE A 125 7.85 -5.86 7.19
CA PHE A 125 8.85 -6.32 6.23
C PHE A 125 9.71 -7.43 6.82
N LYS A 126 10.16 -7.27 8.07
CA LYS A 126 10.87 -8.32 8.78
C LYS A 126 10.03 -9.60 8.95
N THR A 127 8.75 -9.43 9.26
CA THR A 127 7.80 -10.54 9.47
C THR A 127 7.60 -11.37 8.21
N ILE A 128 7.57 -10.75 7.03
CA ILE A 128 7.41 -11.43 5.74
C ILE A 128 8.75 -11.92 5.15
N GLY A 129 9.88 -11.66 5.83
CA GLY A 129 11.22 -12.05 5.40
C GLY A 129 11.88 -11.11 4.39
N ALA A 130 11.38 -9.89 4.24
CA ALA A 130 11.95 -8.82 3.42
C ALA A 130 12.96 -8.01 4.26
N GLU A 131 14.08 -8.62 4.63
CA GLU A 131 15.04 -8.04 5.59
C GLU A 131 15.64 -6.72 5.05
N LYS A 132 15.96 -6.62 3.76
CA LYS A 132 16.52 -5.37 3.21
C LYS A 132 15.52 -4.23 3.20
N PHE A 133 14.26 -4.52 2.86
CA PHE A 133 13.18 -3.53 2.95
C PHE A 133 12.94 -3.11 4.41
N SER A 134 13.07 -4.02 5.38
CA SER A 134 12.98 -3.68 6.80
C SER A 134 14.11 -2.75 7.22
N GLU A 135 15.36 -3.04 6.85
CA GLU A 135 16.53 -2.19 7.15
C GLU A 135 16.45 -0.80 6.49
N LEU A 136 15.95 -0.72 5.26
CA LEU A 136 15.68 0.54 4.57
C LEU A 136 14.58 1.34 5.28
N THR A 137 13.48 0.68 5.66
CA THR A 137 12.37 1.32 6.38
C THR A 137 12.81 1.84 7.75
N LEU A 138 13.64 1.09 8.49
CA LEU A 138 14.23 1.56 9.75
C LEU A 138 15.05 2.85 9.54
N ARG A 139 15.85 2.92 8.48
CA ARG A 139 16.61 4.16 8.15
C ARG A 139 15.67 5.31 7.82
N ALA A 140 14.62 5.06 7.02
CA ALA A 140 13.61 6.06 6.71
C ALA A 140 12.91 6.57 7.99
N ASN A 141 12.56 5.67 8.91
CA ASN A 141 11.93 5.99 10.20
C ASN A 141 12.82 6.91 11.05
N ASN A 142 14.12 6.61 11.11
CA ASN A 142 15.09 7.42 11.85
C ASN A 142 15.25 8.81 11.21
N ILE A 143 15.43 8.88 9.89
CA ILE A 143 15.56 10.16 9.16
C ILE A 143 14.31 11.01 9.37
N PHE A 144 13.12 10.42 9.23
CA PHE A 144 11.86 11.14 9.45
C PHE A 144 11.78 11.68 10.88
N THR A 145 12.10 10.84 11.89
CA THR A 145 12.06 11.24 13.30
C THR A 145 13.04 12.38 13.61
N GLU A 146 14.26 12.33 13.07
CA GLU A 146 15.28 13.39 13.22
C GLU A 146 14.88 14.70 12.54
N ASN A 147 14.04 14.64 11.52
CA ASN A 147 13.60 15.80 10.71
C ASN A 147 12.13 16.17 10.94
N LYS A 148 11.45 15.54 11.91
CA LYS A 148 10.00 15.55 12.02
C LYS A 148 9.40 16.94 12.04
N GLU A 149 9.89 17.81 12.93
CA GLU A 149 9.40 19.18 13.06
C GLU A 149 9.47 19.94 11.74
N ARG A 150 10.59 19.82 11.00
CA ARG A 150 10.79 20.48 9.71
C ARG A 150 9.89 19.90 8.61
N LEU A 151 9.66 18.59 8.60
CA LEU A 151 8.83 17.94 7.58
C LEU A 151 7.33 18.21 7.81
N GLU A 152 6.90 18.26 9.07
CA GLU A 152 5.51 18.58 9.45
C GLU A 152 5.17 20.07 9.24
N GLU A 153 6.14 20.98 9.05
CA GLU A 153 5.87 22.37 8.65
C GLU A 153 5.11 22.48 7.31
N PHE A 154 5.20 21.47 6.46
CA PHE A 154 4.51 21.42 5.16
C PHE A 154 3.11 20.78 5.25
N ASP A 155 2.70 20.26 6.41
CA ASP A 155 1.40 19.60 6.58
C ASP A 155 0.28 20.62 6.86
N ASP A 156 -0.01 21.47 5.86
CA ASP A 156 -1.14 22.40 5.89
C ASP A 156 -2.34 21.93 5.04
N GLY A 157 -2.24 20.73 4.47
CA GLY A 157 -3.25 20.12 3.61
C GLY A 157 -3.34 20.69 2.18
N THR A 158 -2.40 21.55 1.77
CA THR A 158 -2.37 22.12 0.41
C THR A 158 -1.50 21.31 -0.54
N MET A 159 -1.82 21.37 -1.84
CA MET A 159 -1.02 20.73 -2.88
C MET A 159 0.32 21.43 -3.07
N GLU A 160 0.34 22.74 -2.85
CA GLU A 160 1.55 23.56 -2.88
C GLU A 160 2.53 23.10 -1.80
N SER A 161 2.11 22.98 -0.54
CA SER A 161 2.99 22.54 0.54
C SER A 161 3.42 21.08 0.38
N PHE A 162 2.54 20.20 -0.12
CA PHE A 162 2.95 18.85 -0.55
C PHE A 162 4.08 18.89 -1.60
N SER A 163 3.93 19.72 -2.64
CA SER A 163 4.96 19.83 -3.70
C SER A 163 6.27 20.42 -3.16
N GLU A 164 6.18 21.40 -2.25
CA GLU A 164 7.34 22.03 -1.61
C GLU A 164 8.05 21.08 -0.63
N SER A 165 7.33 20.14 -0.01
CA SER A 165 7.89 19.16 0.94
C SER A 165 8.96 18.25 0.33
N TYR A 166 9.02 18.14 -1.01
CA TYR A 166 10.07 17.40 -1.71
C TYR A 166 11.40 18.14 -1.78
N LYS A 167 11.42 19.46 -1.60
CA LYS A 167 12.66 20.26 -1.72
C LYS A 167 13.57 19.99 -0.53
N ASP A 168 14.82 19.67 -0.82
CA ASP A 168 15.86 19.35 0.18
C ASP A 168 15.36 18.31 1.21
N ASN A 169 14.58 17.33 0.75
CA ASN A 169 14.04 16.28 1.60
C ASN A 169 15.03 15.11 1.74
N PRO A 170 15.52 14.80 2.95
CA PRO A 170 16.54 13.77 3.18
C PRO A 170 16.00 12.35 2.93
N LEU A 171 14.69 12.16 2.79
CA LEU A 171 14.09 10.88 2.45
C LEU A 171 14.23 10.53 0.96
N ASN A 172 14.38 11.53 0.08
CA ASN A 172 14.40 11.33 -1.38
C ASN A 172 15.52 10.39 -1.83
N ASP A 173 16.65 10.39 -1.12
CA ASP A 173 17.81 9.54 -1.45
C ASP A 173 17.49 8.04 -1.25
N LEU A 174 16.50 7.72 -0.40
CA LEU A 174 16.09 6.34 -0.11
C LEU A 174 15.20 5.74 -1.19
N ASP A 175 14.53 6.55 -2.01
CA ASP A 175 13.58 6.08 -3.02
C ASP A 175 14.28 5.22 -4.08
N THR A 176 15.45 5.68 -4.56
CA THR A 176 16.24 4.91 -5.53
C THR A 176 16.72 3.60 -4.93
N GLU A 177 17.11 3.59 -3.65
CA GLU A 177 17.49 2.37 -2.97
C GLU A 177 16.31 1.40 -2.87
N PHE A 178 15.11 1.88 -2.52
CA PHE A 178 13.88 1.08 -2.47
C PHE A 178 13.63 0.33 -3.78
N TYR A 179 13.70 1.03 -4.92
CA TYR A 179 13.49 0.40 -6.22
C TYR A 179 14.55 -0.65 -6.56
N ASN A 180 15.82 -0.39 -6.22
CA ASN A 180 16.91 -1.33 -6.48
C ASN A 180 16.82 -2.61 -5.64
N LEU A 181 16.11 -2.61 -4.50
CA LEU A 181 15.94 -3.81 -3.68
C LEU A 181 15.18 -4.93 -4.41
N TYR A 182 14.32 -4.58 -5.37
CA TYR A 182 13.59 -5.54 -6.21
C TYR A 182 14.48 -6.44 -7.07
N ASP A 183 15.76 -6.10 -7.26
CA ASP A 183 16.75 -6.98 -7.87
C ASP A 183 17.05 -8.24 -7.03
N SER A 184 16.62 -8.25 -5.76
CA SER A 184 16.92 -9.33 -4.81
C SER A 184 15.75 -9.79 -3.94
N GLU A 185 14.77 -8.93 -3.67
CA GLU A 185 13.59 -9.24 -2.85
C GLU A 185 12.34 -8.76 -3.59
N ASN A 186 11.36 -9.64 -3.80
CA ASN A 186 10.06 -9.24 -4.33
C ASN A 186 9.03 -9.20 -3.19
N ILE A 187 8.52 -8.00 -2.88
CA ILE A 187 7.64 -7.81 -1.71
C ILE A 187 6.34 -8.63 -1.86
N SER A 188 5.70 -8.64 -3.03
CA SER A 188 4.45 -9.37 -3.27
C SER A 188 4.65 -10.88 -3.11
N ASP A 189 5.69 -11.45 -3.71
CA ASP A 189 6.02 -12.88 -3.56
C ASP A 189 6.28 -13.25 -2.09
N LEU A 190 6.96 -12.39 -1.34
CA LEU A 190 7.24 -12.58 0.08
C LEU A 190 5.97 -12.50 0.93
N ARG A 191 5.07 -11.55 0.66
CA ARG A 191 3.75 -11.48 1.33
C ARG A 191 2.92 -12.72 1.03
N ILE A 192 2.82 -13.13 -0.23
CA ILE A 192 2.08 -14.34 -0.64
C ILE A 192 2.64 -15.57 0.08
N LYS A 193 3.96 -15.77 0.04
CA LYS A 193 4.61 -16.87 0.74
C LYS A 193 4.29 -16.85 2.23
N TYR A 194 4.44 -15.69 2.88
CA TYR A 194 4.15 -15.54 4.30
C TYR A 194 2.69 -15.88 4.63
N ILE A 195 1.73 -15.39 3.84
CA ILE A 195 0.30 -15.70 4.01
C ILE A 195 0.07 -17.21 3.92
N ARG A 196 0.59 -17.86 2.87
CA ARG A 196 0.45 -19.32 2.65
C ARG A 196 1.03 -20.16 3.77
N GLU A 197 2.21 -19.80 4.25
CA GLU A 197 2.89 -20.52 5.34
C GLU A 197 2.25 -20.26 6.72
N ASN A 198 1.40 -19.23 6.85
CA ASN A 198 0.87 -18.77 8.13
C ASN A 198 -0.65 -18.53 8.11
N ILE A 199 -1.43 -19.27 7.32
CA ILE A 199 -2.88 -19.05 7.15
C ILE A 199 -3.65 -18.88 8.48
N ASN A 200 -3.25 -19.61 9.53
CA ASN A 200 -3.88 -19.54 10.86
C ASN A 200 -3.72 -18.16 11.55
N LYS A 201 -2.73 -17.35 11.14
CA LYS A 201 -2.56 -15.97 11.60
C LYS A 201 -3.51 -14.99 10.92
N PHE A 202 -4.21 -15.42 9.87
CA PHE A 202 -5.15 -14.60 9.11
C PHE A 202 -6.60 -15.06 9.27
N THR A 203 -6.84 -16.19 9.93
CA THR A 203 -8.19 -16.67 10.25
C THR A 203 -8.91 -15.66 11.13
N THR A 204 -10.13 -15.30 10.75
CA THR A 204 -11.01 -14.38 11.47
C THR A 204 -12.31 -15.11 11.81
N GLU A 205 -12.59 -15.31 13.10
CA GLU A 205 -13.75 -16.10 13.58
C GLU A 205 -15.12 -15.48 13.32
#